data_AF-A0A0S8D9A9-F1
#
_entry.id   AF-A0A0S8D9A9-F1
#
_cell.length_a   1.000
_cell.length_b   1.000
_cell.length_c   1.000
_cell.angle_alpha   90.00
_cell.angle_beta   90.00
_cell.angle_gamma   90.00
#
_symmetry.space_group_name_H-M   'P 1'
#
loop_
_entity.id
_entity.type
_entity.pdbx_description
1 polymer ?
#
loop_
_entity_poly.entity_id
_entity_poly.type
_entity_poly.pdbx_seq_one_letter_code
_entity_poly.pdbx_strand_id
1 'polypeptide(L)'
;MSRTVAILLLILTVPGSIMADNAVVRMGECEILIDDFADGIDPRWRSKSFKGTTKYTWTREGDRAFIRANSSGTASGLYYKIEYDAQQYPYITWQWKVDNIIAGGDATSKSGDDYGARVYVVFPAFFFWNTRAINYIWANKLPKEEMIPNSYAANSIMVSVESGRAETGKWITETRNIYEDYRRIFDSDPP
;
A
#
# COMPACT_ATOMS: atom_id res chain seq x y z
N MET A 1 4.60 6.37 24.53
CA MET A 1 5.43 5.29 23.95
C MET A 1 4.58 4.63 22.88
N SER A 2 4.64 5.14 21.65
CA SER A 2 3.89 4.58 20.53
C SER A 2 4.81 3.65 19.73
N ARG A 3 4.29 2.47 19.38
CA ARG A 3 5.00 1.43 18.60
C ARG A 3 4.11 1.05 17.42
N THR A 4 3.98 1.93 16.43
CA THR A 4 3.32 1.59 15.16
C THR A 4 4.35 0.96 14.20
N VAL A 5 3.98 -0.17 13.56
CA VAL A 5 4.88 -0.96 12.68
C VAL A 5 4.19 -1.39 11.40
N ALA A 6 4.76 -0.87 10.31
CA ALA A 6 4.83 -1.43 8.96
C ALA A 6 3.82 -0.95 7.92
N ILE A 7 4.42 -0.61 6.79
CA ILE A 7 3.88 -0.28 5.48
C ILE A 7 4.21 -1.47 4.58
N LEU A 8 3.20 -2.06 3.96
CA LEU A 8 3.34 -2.99 2.84
C LEU A 8 3.16 -2.21 1.55
N LEU A 9 4.14 -2.24 0.67
CA LEU A 9 4.17 -1.44 -0.55
C LEU A 9 4.37 -2.39 -1.73
N LEU A 10 3.53 -2.25 -2.76
CA LEU A 10 3.58 -3.02 -4.00
C LEU A 10 3.55 -2.00 -5.17
N ILE A 11 4.66 -1.81 -5.91
CA ILE A 11 4.88 -0.68 -6.84
C ILE A 11 5.68 -1.09 -8.10
N LEU A 12 5.22 -0.73 -9.33
CA LEU A 12 5.69 -1.33 -10.60
C LEU A 12 5.61 -0.58 -12.00
N THR A 13 6.65 0.10 -12.58
CA THR A 13 6.60 1.33 -13.48
C THR A 13 6.46 1.40 -15.04
N VAL A 14 6.83 2.55 -15.73
CA VAL A 14 6.22 3.39 -16.87
C VAL A 14 7.03 3.68 -18.19
N PRO A 15 6.51 4.40 -19.24
CA PRO A 15 6.99 5.80 -19.51
C PRO A 15 6.01 6.84 -20.14
N GLY A 16 6.23 8.15 -19.85
CA GLY A 16 5.73 9.32 -20.62
C GLY A 16 5.93 10.69 -19.93
N SER A 17 6.58 11.66 -20.60
CA SER A 17 7.12 12.94 -20.07
C SER A 17 6.15 14.13 -20.09
N ILE A 18 6.22 15.02 -19.08
CA ILE A 18 5.83 16.45 -19.17
C ILE A 18 6.85 17.26 -18.35
N MET A 19 7.41 18.32 -18.95
CA MET A 19 8.19 19.34 -18.23
C MET A 19 7.27 20.44 -17.73
N ALA A 20 7.36 20.77 -16.44
CA ALA A 20 6.91 22.03 -15.89
C ALA A 20 7.91 22.44 -14.80
N ASP A 21 8.61 23.55 -15.05
CA ASP A 21 9.53 24.16 -14.11
C ASP A 21 8.70 25.12 -13.25
N ASN A 22 8.31 24.66 -12.05
CA ASN A 22 7.65 25.47 -11.04
C ASN A 22 8.46 25.41 -9.76
N ALA A 23 8.90 26.58 -9.29
CA ALA A 23 9.70 26.78 -8.11
C ALA A 23 9.18 25.97 -6.92
N VAL A 24 9.98 24.98 -6.49
CA VAL A 24 9.72 24.24 -5.26
C VAL A 24 10.16 25.13 -4.10
N VAL A 25 9.19 25.77 -3.47
CA VAL A 25 9.34 26.21 -2.08
C VAL A 25 9.50 24.93 -1.25
N ARG A 26 10.73 24.57 -0.91
CA ARG A 26 11.01 23.51 0.07
C ARG A 26 10.61 24.05 1.44
N MET A 27 9.34 23.89 1.80
CA MET A 27 8.93 23.96 3.19
C MET A 27 9.62 22.82 3.93
N GLY A 28 10.14 23.12 5.13
CA GLY A 28 11.14 22.33 5.85
C GLY A 28 10.87 20.83 5.96
N GLU A 29 11.98 20.09 6.00
CA GLU A 29 12.11 18.65 6.19
C GLU A 29 11.14 18.09 7.25
N CYS A 30 10.13 17.34 6.82
CA CYS A 30 9.38 16.43 7.69
C CYS A 30 8.81 15.26 6.86
N GLU A 31 9.66 14.63 6.06
CA GLU A 31 9.31 13.42 5.32
C GLU A 31 10.23 12.28 5.74
N ILE A 32 9.64 11.10 5.93
CA ILE A 32 10.39 9.87 6.15
C ILE A 32 10.38 9.09 4.84
N LEU A 33 11.52 9.04 4.15
CA LEU A 33 11.67 8.23 2.95
C LEU A 33 11.78 6.75 3.35
N ILE A 34 10.82 5.93 2.87
CA ILE A 34 10.81 4.48 3.09
C ILE A 34 11.77 3.82 2.08
N ASP A 35 11.50 4.02 0.80
CA ASP A 35 12.34 3.57 -0.31
C ASP A 35 11.90 4.30 -1.59
N ASP A 36 12.83 4.87 -2.34
CA ASP A 36 12.60 5.41 -3.69
C ASP A 36 13.03 4.43 -4.79
N PHE A 37 13.59 3.29 -4.38
CA PHE A 37 14.14 2.23 -5.21
C PHE A 37 15.24 2.70 -6.18
N ALA A 38 15.87 3.86 -5.99
CA ALA A 38 16.83 4.41 -6.94
C ALA A 38 18.00 3.43 -7.19
N ASP A 39 18.46 2.76 -6.13
CA ASP A 39 19.64 1.89 -6.13
C ASP A 39 19.33 0.40 -5.85
N GLY A 40 18.06 -0.02 -5.96
CA GLY A 40 17.64 -1.40 -5.72
C GLY A 40 16.46 -1.51 -4.77
N ILE A 41 16.26 -2.71 -4.20
CA ILE A 41 15.37 -2.91 -3.05
C ILE A 41 16.19 -2.64 -1.79
N ASP A 42 15.76 -1.71 -0.93
CA ASP A 42 16.43 -1.49 0.36
C ASP A 42 16.51 -2.82 1.15
N PRO A 43 17.68 -3.19 1.69
CA PRO A 43 17.88 -4.42 2.47
C PRO A 43 17.06 -4.52 3.76
N ARG A 44 16.21 -3.56 4.11
CA ARG A 44 15.21 -3.60 5.20
C ARG A 44 13.87 -4.17 4.75
N TRP A 45 13.59 -4.24 3.45
CA TRP A 45 12.44 -4.98 2.94
C TRP A 45 12.59 -6.47 3.22
N ARG A 46 11.50 -7.11 3.63
CA ARG A 46 11.44 -8.54 3.93
C ARG A 46 10.26 -9.15 3.19
N SER A 47 10.40 -10.41 2.79
CA SER A 47 9.30 -11.16 2.18
C SER A 47 8.62 -12.06 3.20
N LYS A 48 7.29 -12.19 3.10
CA LYS A 48 6.49 -13.14 3.87
C LYS A 48 5.55 -13.88 2.93
N SER A 49 5.68 -15.21 2.88
CA SER A 49 4.78 -16.09 2.13
C SER A 49 3.61 -16.55 2.98
N PHE A 50 2.43 -16.61 2.37
CA PHE A 50 1.22 -17.23 2.93
C PHE A 50 0.78 -18.43 2.09
N LYS A 51 0.95 -18.36 0.77
CA LYS A 51 0.74 -19.45 -0.19
C LYS A 51 1.65 -19.27 -1.40
N GLY A 52 2.74 -20.03 -1.51
CA GLY A 52 3.72 -19.83 -2.58
C GLY A 52 4.35 -18.43 -2.55
N THR A 53 5.07 -18.05 -3.60
CA THR A 53 5.90 -16.83 -3.58
C THR A 53 5.64 -15.97 -4.82
N THR A 54 5.32 -14.71 -4.59
CA THR A 54 5.33 -13.64 -5.60
C THR A 54 6.78 -13.31 -5.92
N LYS A 55 7.12 -13.27 -7.20
CA LYS A 55 8.45 -12.85 -7.63
C LYS A 55 8.49 -11.33 -7.56
N TYR A 56 9.34 -10.79 -6.68
CA TYR A 56 9.64 -9.36 -6.58
C TYR A 56 10.97 -9.08 -7.29
N THR A 57 10.97 -8.16 -8.24
CA THR A 57 12.16 -7.82 -9.03
C THR A 57 12.35 -6.33 -9.11
N TRP A 58 13.50 -5.83 -8.67
CA TRP A 58 13.85 -4.45 -8.97
C TRP A 58 14.01 -4.27 -10.47
N THR A 59 13.46 -3.18 -11.01
CA THR A 59 13.61 -2.81 -12.42
C THR A 59 13.34 -1.31 -12.58
N ARG A 60 13.53 -0.80 -13.79
CA ARG A 60 13.43 0.60 -14.14
C ARG A 60 12.77 0.73 -15.50
N GLU A 61 11.94 1.75 -15.66
CA GLU A 61 11.38 2.13 -16.95
C GLU A 61 11.48 3.66 -17.08
N GLY A 62 12.21 4.12 -18.10
CA GLY A 62 12.71 5.50 -18.16
C GLY A 62 13.57 5.82 -16.93
N ASP A 63 13.31 6.95 -16.29
CA ASP A 63 14.02 7.38 -15.09
C ASP A 63 13.46 6.78 -13.79
N ARG A 64 12.36 6.03 -13.86
CA ARG A 64 11.63 5.59 -12.67
C ARG A 64 11.99 4.17 -12.27
N ALA A 65 12.53 4.00 -11.06
CA ALA A 65 12.87 2.70 -10.48
C ALA A 65 11.76 2.18 -9.55
N PHE A 66 11.59 0.85 -9.48
CA PHE A 66 10.45 0.21 -8.80
C PHE A 66 10.56 -1.31 -8.67
N ILE A 67 9.59 -1.92 -7.96
CA ILE A 67 9.57 -3.35 -7.63
C ILE A 67 8.47 -4.15 -8.34
N ARG A 68 8.86 -4.69 -9.50
CA ARG A 68 8.51 -6.01 -10.10
C ARG A 68 7.65 -7.07 -9.39
N ALA A 69 6.47 -6.86 -8.83
CA ALA A 69 5.62 -7.95 -8.34
C ALA A 69 4.93 -8.76 -9.46
N ASN A 70 5.29 -10.05 -9.60
CA ASN A 70 4.61 -11.01 -10.47
C ASN A 70 4.16 -12.24 -9.66
N SER A 71 2.85 -12.48 -9.62
CA SER A 71 2.22 -13.59 -8.90
C SER A 71 1.44 -14.49 -9.86
N SER A 72 1.42 -15.78 -9.57
CA SER A 72 0.66 -16.78 -10.34
C SER A 72 0.02 -17.77 -9.36
N GLY A 73 -1.19 -17.45 -8.89
CA GLY A 73 -1.90 -18.27 -7.88
C GLY A 73 -1.21 -18.28 -6.50
N THR A 74 -0.38 -17.29 -6.22
CA THR A 74 0.39 -17.14 -4.99
C THR A 74 -0.10 -15.97 -4.14
N ALA A 75 0.14 -16.04 -2.83
CA ALA A 75 -0.09 -14.99 -1.85
C ALA A 75 1.18 -14.81 -1.01
N SER A 76 1.88 -13.71 -1.22
CA SER A 76 3.03 -13.29 -0.42
C SER A 76 3.13 -11.77 -0.45
N GLY A 77 3.77 -11.18 0.56
CA GLY A 77 3.96 -9.73 0.68
C GLY A 77 5.42 -9.35 0.84
N LEU A 78 5.80 -8.20 0.29
CA LEU A 78 7.03 -7.49 0.64
C LEU A 78 6.68 -6.42 1.68
N TYR A 79 7.32 -6.46 2.85
CA TYR A 79 6.99 -5.56 3.95
C TYR A 79 8.23 -4.81 4.45
N TYR A 80 8.00 -3.58 4.89
CA TYR A 80 8.99 -2.72 5.49
C TYR A 80 8.53 -2.32 6.88
N LYS A 81 9.38 -2.58 7.89
CA LYS A 81 9.10 -2.23 9.28
C LYS A 81 9.74 -0.88 9.61
N ILE A 82 8.91 0.04 10.07
CA ILE A 82 9.32 1.35 10.57
C ILE A 82 8.58 1.69 11.85
N GLU A 83 9.22 2.44 12.74
CA GLU A 83 8.62 3.02 13.94
C GLU A 83 8.65 4.55 13.78
N TYR A 84 7.48 5.20 13.87
CA TYR A 84 7.33 6.64 13.73
C TYR A 84 6.09 7.13 14.50
N ASP A 85 5.99 8.44 14.73
CA ASP A 85 4.83 9.06 15.36
C ASP A 85 3.81 9.47 14.29
N ALA A 86 2.64 8.83 14.29
CA ALA A 86 1.57 9.12 13.33
C ALA A 86 0.87 10.47 13.56
N GLN A 87 1.02 11.11 14.72
CA GLN A 87 0.56 12.49 14.91
C GLN A 87 1.54 13.49 14.26
N GLN A 88 2.83 13.18 14.27
CA GLN A 88 3.86 14.01 13.64
C GLN A 88 3.93 13.78 12.12
N TYR A 89 3.81 12.53 11.66
CA TYR A 89 3.84 12.14 10.26
C TYR A 89 2.54 11.42 9.87
N PRO A 90 1.39 12.11 9.81
CA PRO A 90 0.10 11.46 9.61
C PRO A 90 -0.11 10.93 8.19
N TYR A 91 0.62 11.46 7.22
CA TYR A 91 0.45 11.10 5.81
C TYR A 91 1.44 10.03 5.37
N ILE A 92 0.91 9.02 4.68
CA ILE A 92 1.69 8.15 3.81
C ILE A 92 1.41 8.51 2.36
N THR A 93 2.46 8.55 1.55
CA THR A 93 2.35 8.69 0.10
C THR A 93 3.06 7.52 -0.58
N TRP A 94 2.40 6.90 -1.55
CA TRP A 94 3.00 5.87 -2.40
C TRP A 94 2.51 6.00 -3.83
N GLN A 95 3.17 5.32 -4.75
CA GLN A 95 2.78 5.33 -6.16
C GLN A 95 2.63 3.92 -6.67
N TRP A 96 1.64 3.60 -7.48
CA TRP A 96 1.50 2.25 -8.02
C TRP A 96 0.96 2.27 -9.44
N LYS A 97 1.10 1.13 -10.12
CA LYS A 97 0.44 0.85 -11.39
C LYS A 97 -0.04 -0.59 -11.34
N VAL A 98 -1.27 -0.77 -11.80
CA VAL A 98 -1.88 -2.07 -12.01
C VAL A 98 -2.12 -2.23 -13.51
N ASP A 99 -1.54 -3.26 -14.13
CA ASP A 99 -1.68 -3.49 -15.57
C ASP A 99 -3.11 -3.94 -15.95
N ASN A 100 -3.78 -4.69 -15.07
CA ASN A 100 -5.17 -5.10 -15.26
C ASN A 100 -5.84 -5.46 -13.93
N ILE A 101 -7.17 -5.37 -13.88
CA ILE A 101 -7.95 -5.87 -12.74
C ILE A 101 -8.12 -7.39 -12.83
N ILE A 102 -8.47 -7.99 -11.69
CA ILE A 102 -8.85 -9.40 -11.61
C ILE A 102 -10.37 -9.46 -11.81
N ALA A 103 -10.81 -9.78 -13.02
CA ALA A 103 -12.22 -9.68 -13.40
C ALA A 103 -13.17 -10.49 -12.48
N GLY A 104 -12.71 -11.64 -11.97
CA GLY A 104 -13.44 -12.48 -11.03
C GLY A 104 -13.35 -12.06 -9.56
N GLY A 105 -12.48 -11.10 -9.22
CA GLY A 105 -12.29 -10.66 -7.85
C GLY A 105 -13.44 -9.77 -7.36
N ASP A 106 -13.78 -9.95 -6.09
CA ASP A 106 -14.84 -9.24 -5.37
C ASP A 106 -14.47 -9.13 -3.88
N ALA A 107 -14.18 -7.91 -3.47
CA ALA A 107 -13.68 -7.58 -2.14
C ALA A 107 -14.65 -7.97 -1.01
N THR A 108 -15.93 -8.03 -1.32
CA THR A 108 -17.00 -8.32 -0.36
C THR A 108 -17.15 -9.81 -0.06
N SER A 109 -16.41 -10.67 -0.77
CA SER A 109 -16.51 -12.12 -0.66
C SER A 109 -15.17 -12.77 -0.34
N LYS A 110 -15.17 -13.83 0.48
CA LYS A 110 -13.96 -14.61 0.79
C LYS A 110 -13.30 -15.16 -0.47
N SER A 111 -14.08 -15.81 -1.34
CA SER A 111 -13.57 -16.40 -2.59
C SER A 111 -13.06 -15.39 -3.61
N GLY A 112 -13.38 -14.10 -3.42
CA GLY A 112 -12.99 -13.01 -4.31
C GLY A 112 -12.04 -11.98 -3.69
N ASP A 113 -11.45 -12.23 -2.51
CA ASP A 113 -10.50 -11.32 -1.83
C ASP A 113 -9.15 -11.25 -2.57
N ASP A 114 -9.19 -10.80 -3.83
CA ASP A 114 -8.07 -10.65 -4.73
C ASP A 114 -8.24 -9.35 -5.55
N TYR A 115 -7.15 -8.58 -5.67
CA TYR A 115 -7.17 -7.19 -6.14
C TYR A 115 -5.96 -6.90 -7.03
N GLY A 116 -6.04 -5.83 -7.82
CA GLY A 116 -4.92 -5.40 -8.66
C GLY A 116 -3.66 -5.10 -7.86
N ALA A 117 -3.81 -4.45 -6.70
CA ALA A 117 -2.75 -4.18 -5.74
C ALA A 117 -3.33 -3.92 -4.34
N ARG A 118 -2.49 -4.06 -3.31
CA ARG A 118 -2.85 -3.76 -1.92
C ARG A 118 -1.64 -3.25 -1.14
N VAL A 119 -1.87 -2.23 -0.32
CA VAL A 119 -0.96 -1.68 0.69
C VAL A 119 -1.56 -1.93 2.06
N TYR A 120 -0.78 -2.46 2.99
CA TYR A 120 -1.20 -2.71 4.37
C TYR A 120 -0.47 -1.72 5.27
N VAL A 121 -1.22 -1.12 6.17
CA VAL A 121 -0.66 -0.45 7.34
C VAL A 121 -1.07 -1.27 8.56
N VAL A 122 -0.09 -1.83 9.25
CA VAL A 122 -0.32 -2.73 10.38
C VAL A 122 -0.02 -2.00 11.69
N PHE A 123 -0.86 -2.22 12.69
CA PHE A 123 -0.72 -1.62 14.01
C PHE A 123 -0.60 -2.77 15.01
N PRO A 124 0.63 -3.16 15.38
CA PRO A 124 0.82 -4.27 16.30
C PRO A 124 0.29 -3.87 17.67
N ALA A 125 -0.33 -4.83 18.35
CA ALA A 125 -0.73 -4.68 19.74
C ALA A 125 0.14 -5.57 20.63
N PHE A 126 0.17 -5.27 21.93
CA PHE A 126 0.85 -6.11 22.93
C PHE A 126 0.39 -7.57 22.86
N PHE A 127 -0.91 -7.75 22.63
CA PHE A 127 -1.52 -9.05 22.35
C PHE A 127 -1.80 -9.18 20.85
N PHE A 128 -1.23 -10.18 20.19
CA PHE A 128 -1.30 -10.28 18.72
C PHE A 128 -2.72 -10.41 18.16
N TRP A 129 -3.67 -10.96 18.93
CA TRP A 129 -5.09 -11.02 18.55
C TRP A 129 -5.74 -9.63 18.42
N ASN A 130 -5.14 -8.59 19.01
CA ASN A 130 -5.60 -7.21 18.90
C ASN A 130 -4.86 -6.42 17.80
N THR A 131 -4.03 -7.08 16.98
CA THR A 131 -3.38 -6.43 15.84
C THR A 131 -4.44 -5.90 14.89
N ARG A 132 -4.36 -4.61 14.57
CA ARG A 132 -5.26 -3.94 13.63
C ARG A 132 -4.54 -3.66 12.32
N ALA A 133 -5.28 -3.62 11.22
CA ALA A 133 -4.71 -3.29 9.92
C ALA A 133 -5.67 -2.48 9.04
N ILE A 134 -5.12 -1.53 8.28
CA ILE A 134 -5.82 -0.82 7.21
C ILE A 134 -5.22 -1.30 5.89
N ASN A 135 -6.06 -1.69 4.95
CA ASN A 135 -5.66 -2.23 3.66
C ASN A 135 -6.15 -1.29 2.57
N TYR A 136 -5.27 -0.48 2.01
CA TYR A 136 -5.58 0.33 0.84
C TYR A 136 -5.49 -0.54 -0.40
N ILE A 137 -6.60 -0.70 -1.12
CA ILE A 137 -6.71 -1.60 -2.27
C ILE A 137 -7.02 -0.86 -3.55
N TRP A 138 -6.47 -1.37 -4.65
CA TRP A 138 -7.01 -1.13 -5.99
C TRP A 138 -8.09 -2.19 -6.24
N ALA A 139 -9.33 -1.86 -5.91
CA ALA A 139 -10.44 -2.77 -6.02
C ALA A 139 -10.81 -3.09 -7.47
N ASN A 140 -11.44 -4.24 -7.70
CA ASN A 140 -11.96 -4.57 -9.04
C ASN A 140 -13.34 -3.94 -9.28
N LYS A 141 -14.20 -3.94 -8.24
CA LYS A 141 -15.62 -3.56 -8.30
C LYS A 141 -16.08 -2.65 -7.17
N LEU A 142 -15.43 -2.74 -6.00
CA LEU A 142 -15.77 -1.92 -4.83
C LEU A 142 -15.54 -0.44 -5.18
N PRO A 143 -16.54 0.44 -5.09
CA PRO A 143 -16.39 1.86 -5.34
C PRO A 143 -15.23 2.50 -4.57
N LYS A 144 -14.57 3.48 -5.21
CA LYS A 144 -13.52 4.28 -4.58
C LYS A 144 -14.07 5.00 -3.34
N GLU A 145 -13.24 5.10 -2.31
CA GLU A 145 -13.52 5.55 -0.93
C GLU A 145 -14.42 4.65 -0.09
N GLU A 146 -14.94 3.54 -0.62
CA GLU A 146 -15.72 2.60 0.18
C GLU A 146 -14.82 1.79 1.13
N MET A 147 -15.36 1.50 2.32
CA MET A 147 -14.69 0.76 3.39
C MET A 147 -15.49 -0.46 3.78
N ILE A 148 -14.84 -1.62 3.80
CA ILE A 148 -15.45 -2.89 4.19
C ILE A 148 -14.53 -3.71 5.10
N PRO A 149 -15.08 -4.51 6.03
CA PRO A 149 -14.26 -5.44 6.82
C PRO A 149 -13.60 -6.48 5.91
N ASN A 150 -12.37 -6.86 6.24
CA ASN A 150 -11.70 -7.94 5.53
C ASN A 150 -12.40 -9.27 5.81
N SER A 151 -12.66 -10.01 4.74
CA SER A 151 -13.39 -11.28 4.79
C SER A 151 -12.71 -12.38 5.61
N TYR A 152 -11.40 -12.27 5.89
CA TYR A 152 -10.60 -13.26 6.63
C TYR A 152 -10.16 -12.80 8.02
N ALA A 153 -10.08 -11.49 8.28
CA ALA A 153 -9.57 -10.93 9.52
C ALA A 153 -10.45 -9.78 10.03
N ALA A 154 -11.17 -10.02 11.12
CA ALA A 154 -12.12 -9.05 11.69
C ALA A 154 -11.49 -7.71 12.12
N ASN A 155 -10.19 -7.72 12.47
CA ASN A 155 -9.45 -6.52 12.88
C ASN A 155 -8.75 -5.81 11.71
N SER A 156 -9.20 -6.08 10.49
CA SER A 156 -8.58 -5.60 9.26
C SER A 156 -9.65 -4.99 8.38
N ILE A 157 -9.47 -3.75 7.94
CA ILE A 157 -10.46 -2.99 7.16
C ILE A 157 -9.84 -2.68 5.81
N MET A 158 -10.63 -2.87 4.76
CA MET A 158 -10.23 -2.62 3.37
C MET A 158 -10.83 -1.30 2.94
N VAL A 159 -9.99 -0.44 2.37
CA VAL A 159 -10.33 0.89 1.88
C VAL A 159 -10.00 0.91 0.39
N SER A 160 -11.00 1.08 -0.46
CA SER A 160 -10.77 1.22 -1.90
C SER A 160 -10.22 2.63 -2.17
N VAL A 161 -8.93 2.73 -2.45
CA VAL A 161 -8.29 3.99 -2.85
C VAL A 161 -8.28 4.16 -4.36
N GLU A 162 -8.35 3.04 -5.09
CA GLU A 162 -8.68 3.01 -6.51
C GLU A 162 -9.63 1.87 -6.83
N SER A 163 -10.32 1.98 -7.98
CA SER A 163 -11.27 0.96 -8.41
C SER A 163 -11.40 0.81 -9.92
N GLY A 164 -11.53 -0.44 -10.36
CA GLY A 164 -11.86 -0.79 -11.73
C GLY A 164 -10.71 -0.52 -12.72
N ARG A 165 -11.08 -0.42 -14.00
CA ARG A 165 -10.13 -0.42 -15.13
C ARG A 165 -9.72 0.97 -15.62
N ALA A 166 -10.40 2.03 -15.17
CA ALA A 166 -10.26 3.36 -15.73
C ALA A 166 -8.81 3.87 -15.70
N GLU A 167 -8.11 3.59 -14.61
CA GLU A 167 -6.73 4.02 -14.37
C GLU A 167 -5.69 2.90 -14.56
N THR A 168 -6.10 1.72 -15.04
CA THR A 168 -5.14 0.63 -15.29
C THR A 168 -4.11 1.03 -16.35
N GLY A 169 -2.89 0.53 -16.19
CA GLY A 169 -1.74 0.89 -17.03
C GLY A 169 -1.12 2.26 -16.71
N LYS A 170 -1.68 3.04 -15.79
CA LYS A 170 -1.16 4.36 -15.40
C LYS A 170 -0.53 4.35 -14.00
N TRP A 171 0.37 5.31 -13.79
CA TRP A 171 0.96 5.61 -12.49
C TRP A 171 0.03 6.48 -11.69
N ILE A 172 -0.44 5.97 -10.57
CA ILE A 172 -1.29 6.71 -9.64
C ILE A 172 -0.51 6.96 -8.36
N THR A 173 -0.60 8.18 -7.84
CA THR A 173 -0.07 8.56 -6.54
C THR A 173 -1.22 8.57 -5.55
N GLU A 174 -1.07 7.82 -4.46
CA GLU A 174 -2.00 7.81 -3.35
C GLU A 174 -1.37 8.53 -2.16
N THR A 175 -2.16 9.36 -1.50
CA THR A 175 -1.78 9.99 -0.23
C THR A 175 -2.92 9.79 0.77
N ARG A 176 -2.63 9.17 1.92
CA ARG A 176 -3.62 8.89 2.96
C ARG A 176 -3.17 9.41 4.31
N ASN A 177 -4.08 10.04 5.04
CA ASN A 177 -3.89 10.36 6.44
C ASN A 177 -4.16 9.10 7.27
N ILE A 178 -3.09 8.36 7.59
CA ILE A 178 -3.17 7.10 8.36
C ILE A 178 -3.76 7.34 9.75
N TYR A 179 -3.40 8.46 10.40
CA TYR A 179 -3.87 8.77 11.74
C TYR A 179 -5.39 8.97 11.77
N GLU A 180 -5.93 9.77 10.84
CA GLU A 180 -7.38 9.98 10.72
C GLU A 180 -8.11 8.74 10.22
N ASP A 181 -7.55 8.01 9.24
CA ASP A 181 -8.13 6.76 8.77
C ASP A 181 -8.23 5.73 9.92
N TYR A 182 -7.20 5.61 10.75
CA TYR A 182 -7.22 4.73 11.92
C TYR A 182 -8.34 5.12 12.89
N ARG A 183 -8.45 6.41 13.23
CA ARG A 183 -9.49 6.90 14.16
C ARG A 183 -10.89 6.66 13.64
N ARG A 184 -11.13 6.96 12.35
CA ARG A 184 -12.42 6.72 11.70
C ARG A 184 -12.81 5.25 11.69
N ILE A 185 -11.85 4.37 11.48
CA ILE A 185 -12.08 2.94 11.32
C ILE A 185 -12.24 2.22 12.68
N PHE A 186 -11.43 2.59 13.68
CA PHE A 186 -11.31 1.84 14.92
C PHE A 186 -11.78 2.59 16.18
N ASP A 187 -12.26 3.82 16.03
CA ASP A 187 -12.78 4.68 17.10
C ASP A 187 -11.80 4.85 18.28
N SER A 188 -10.50 4.90 17.98
CA SER A 188 -9.43 5.14 18.96
C SER A 188 -8.20 5.75 18.30
N ASP A 189 -7.27 6.28 19.09
CA ASP A 189 -5.97 6.70 18.57
C ASP A 189 -5.10 5.49 18.18
N PRO A 190 -4.22 5.61 17.16
CA PRO A 190 -3.24 4.58 16.84
C PRO A 190 -2.24 4.37 17.98
N PRO A 191 -1.77 3.11 18.17
CA PRO A 191 -0.91 2.70 19.27
C PRO A 191 0.55 3.15 19.14
#